data_AF-A0A4R4U764-F1
#
_entry.id   AF-A0A4R4U764-F1
#
_cell.length_a   1.000
_cell.length_b   1.000
_cell.length_c   1.000
_cell.angle_alpha   90.00
_cell.angle_beta   90.00
_cell.angle_gamma   90.00
#
_symmetry.space_group_name_H-M   'P 1'
#
loop_
_entity.id
_entity.type
_entity.pdbx_description
1 polymer ?
#
loop_
_entity_poly.entity_id
_entity_poly.type
_entity_poly.pdbx_seq_one_letter_code
_entity_poly.pdbx_strand_id
1 'polypeptide(L)'
;MNLAQLVVLPGQDADAAARAQELGCALHCHRRDRVDAALRAAPADRVRHWRDLLSGLGDIQGVNLQDAWYLFAYNPGPIVSDLSLDERPCQRWSMLVDVYTAWLELVADRQIPGVDDRSAAIGAACLARTRWKLLSAPDRPGVDDLPAYEGRLRVHSRVQQARQAREQWLTVLAEIDDYPVLATLDMEAEAADLATVDLGSNAAPPCSAVPDSGDAVPRSAIAGYVVTRLLLPRFDWRTSRTLVLATEGSRSTVHWWCAATVLTAAVVAFGVAIDDRYAWSYHGYTVAAVLALLGYAVIAAGAAISPALGWLWLLRQPAGSAVGLLALGALPADWWWKADPALLGQAVVLLAVVGVGYLLAEASNHGARGWYLLRRTGGITLAGFLHAFLIALIGLRTVVPAFTGAPQGTDLRLSCWWTAAGCTADGLTPWQIVLAATAWSFVVGVFLQILWDDQPITAPLAHVRWVRGTSL
;
A
#
# COMPACT_ATOMS: atom_id res chain seq x y z
N MET A 1 -1.83 8.75 -23.51
CA MET A 1 -0.51 8.29 -23.03
C MET A 1 0.03 7.26 -24.01
N ASN A 2 1.29 7.36 -24.44
CA ASN A 2 1.89 6.38 -25.35
C ASN A 2 2.55 5.21 -24.58
N LEU A 3 2.92 4.14 -25.30
CA LEU A 3 3.55 2.96 -24.70
C LEU A 3 4.89 3.28 -24.03
N ALA A 4 5.68 4.21 -24.58
CA ALA A 4 6.97 4.60 -24.01
C ALA A 4 6.78 5.25 -22.63
N GLN A 5 5.89 6.24 -22.51
CA GLN A 5 5.54 6.90 -21.25
C GLN A 5 5.09 5.91 -20.17
N LEU A 6 4.44 4.83 -20.56
CA LEU A 6 3.95 3.81 -19.64
C LEU A 6 5.09 3.00 -18.99
N VAL A 7 6.19 2.77 -19.70
CA VAL A 7 7.30 1.92 -19.25
C VAL A 7 8.49 2.71 -18.71
N VAL A 8 8.52 4.04 -18.87
CA VAL A 8 9.60 4.90 -18.40
C VAL A 8 9.95 4.61 -16.93
N LEU A 9 11.25 4.61 -16.66
CA LEU A 9 11.85 4.52 -15.34
C LEU A 9 12.50 5.87 -15.00
N PRO A 10 12.57 6.24 -13.71
CA PRO A 10 13.35 7.40 -13.28
C PRO A 10 14.83 7.25 -13.61
N GLY A 11 15.48 8.33 -14.05
CA GLY A 11 16.93 8.35 -14.27
C GLY A 11 17.41 7.64 -15.55
N GLN A 12 16.55 7.47 -16.55
CA GLN A 12 16.96 6.96 -17.86
C GLN A 12 18.02 7.86 -18.51
N ASP A 13 18.97 7.22 -19.19
CA ASP A 13 20.12 7.85 -19.85
C ASP A 13 19.64 8.69 -21.05
N ALA A 14 20.14 9.92 -21.16
CA ALA A 14 19.80 10.82 -22.26
C ALA A 14 20.24 10.27 -23.62
N ASP A 15 21.34 9.50 -23.65
CA ASP A 15 21.90 8.93 -24.87
C ASP A 15 21.29 7.55 -25.22
N ALA A 16 20.42 7.00 -24.37
CA ALA A 16 19.83 5.68 -24.58
C ALA A 16 18.99 5.57 -25.86
N ALA A 17 18.39 6.67 -26.33
CA ALA A 17 17.65 6.70 -27.58
C ALA A 17 18.56 6.45 -28.79
N ALA A 18 19.73 7.10 -28.84
CA ALA A 18 20.71 6.89 -29.89
C ALA A 18 21.22 5.44 -29.89
N ARG A 19 21.55 4.89 -28.71
CA ARG A 19 21.97 3.49 -28.59
C ARG A 19 20.88 2.49 -28.99
N ALA A 20 19.61 2.79 -28.71
CA ALA A 20 18.49 1.95 -29.14
C ALA A 20 18.35 1.92 -30.66
N GLN A 21 18.56 3.06 -31.33
CA GLN A 21 18.59 3.15 -32.79
C GLN A 21 19.78 2.39 -33.37
N GLU A 22 20.99 2.57 -32.82
CA GLU A 22 22.19 1.84 -33.22
C GLU A 22 22.00 0.32 -33.08
N LEU A 23 21.41 -0.14 -31.98
CA LEU A 23 21.09 -1.55 -31.76
C LEU A 23 20.07 -2.06 -32.79
N GLY A 24 19.04 -1.27 -33.09
CA GLY A 24 18.06 -1.58 -34.13
C GLY A 24 18.72 -1.72 -35.51
N CYS A 25 19.59 -0.78 -35.87
CA CYS A 25 20.38 -0.83 -37.10
C CYS A 25 21.30 -2.06 -37.14
N ALA A 26 22.01 -2.37 -36.06
CA ALA A 26 22.90 -3.54 -35.99
C ALA A 26 22.12 -4.86 -36.15
N LEU A 27 20.98 -4.99 -35.48
CA LEU A 27 20.06 -6.12 -35.62
C LEU A 27 19.55 -6.26 -37.06
N HIS A 28 19.17 -5.15 -37.68
CA HIS A 28 18.72 -5.13 -39.06
C HIS A 28 19.84 -5.50 -40.05
N CYS A 29 21.04 -4.95 -39.90
CA CYS A 29 22.14 -5.17 -40.82
C CYS A 29 22.75 -6.57 -40.72
N HIS A 30 22.88 -7.12 -39.50
CA HIS A 30 23.64 -8.35 -39.27
C HIS A 30 22.77 -9.59 -39.01
N ARG A 31 21.49 -9.41 -38.66
CA ARG A 31 20.60 -10.52 -38.27
C ARG A 31 19.21 -10.40 -38.88
N ARG A 32 19.05 -9.69 -40.02
CA ARG A 32 17.75 -9.50 -40.70
C ARG A 32 16.94 -10.78 -40.81
N ASP A 33 17.54 -11.86 -41.33
CA ASP A 33 16.85 -13.13 -41.54
C ASP A 33 16.35 -13.74 -40.23
N ARG A 34 17.08 -13.58 -39.12
CA ARG A 34 16.66 -14.07 -37.80
C ARG A 34 15.57 -13.18 -37.19
N VAL A 35 15.64 -11.87 -37.38
CA VAL A 35 14.58 -10.93 -36.98
C VAL A 35 13.30 -11.25 -37.76
N ASP A 36 13.39 -11.41 -39.08
CA ASP A 36 12.29 -11.83 -39.96
C ASP A 36 11.72 -13.19 -39.54
N ALA A 37 12.57 -14.16 -39.21
CA ALA A 37 12.15 -15.46 -38.70
C ALA A 37 11.39 -15.33 -37.37
N ALA A 38 11.89 -14.54 -36.41
CA ALA A 38 11.22 -14.30 -35.13
C ALA A 38 9.86 -13.59 -35.30
N LEU A 39 9.78 -12.60 -36.19
CA LEU A 39 8.55 -11.85 -36.48
C LEU A 39 7.48 -12.69 -37.21
N ARG A 40 7.89 -13.69 -38.00
CA ARG A 40 7.02 -14.60 -38.75
C ARG A 40 6.71 -15.91 -38.04
N ALA A 41 7.48 -16.25 -37.01
CA ALA A 41 7.30 -17.49 -36.26
C ALA A 41 5.92 -17.59 -35.59
N ALA A 42 5.48 -18.82 -35.36
CA ALA A 42 4.24 -19.10 -34.65
C ALA A 42 4.30 -18.52 -33.23
N PRO A 43 3.19 -18.03 -32.65
CA PRO A 43 3.16 -17.42 -31.33
C PRO A 43 3.87 -18.20 -30.22
N ALA A 44 3.81 -19.53 -30.23
CA ALA A 44 4.45 -20.39 -29.23
C ALA A 44 5.99 -20.43 -29.34
N ASP A 45 6.55 -20.11 -30.50
CA ASP A 45 7.98 -20.23 -30.78
C ASP A 45 8.69 -18.87 -30.83
N ARG A 46 7.94 -17.75 -30.89
CA ARG A 46 8.55 -16.42 -31.05
C ARG A 46 9.51 -16.05 -29.92
N VAL A 47 9.13 -16.30 -28.66
CA VAL A 47 10.01 -16.05 -27.51
C VAL A 47 11.31 -16.84 -27.63
N ARG A 48 11.25 -18.10 -28.07
CA ARG A 48 12.44 -18.93 -28.32
C ARG A 48 13.33 -18.33 -29.40
N HIS A 49 12.76 -17.91 -30.53
CA HIS A 49 13.52 -17.26 -31.60
C HIS A 49 14.16 -15.94 -31.16
N TRP A 50 13.45 -15.13 -30.38
CA TRP A 50 14.02 -13.93 -29.78
C TRP A 50 15.15 -14.26 -28.81
N ARG A 51 14.98 -15.27 -27.96
CA ARG A 51 16.01 -15.73 -27.03
C ARG A 51 17.29 -16.16 -27.77
N ASP A 52 17.16 -16.94 -28.84
CA ASP A 52 18.27 -17.41 -29.66
C ASP A 52 18.95 -16.26 -30.43
N LEU A 53 18.18 -15.24 -30.81
CA LEU A 53 18.71 -14.04 -31.45
C LEU A 53 19.47 -13.16 -30.45
N LEU A 54 18.89 -12.94 -29.26
CA LEU A 54 19.45 -12.09 -28.22
C LEU A 54 20.72 -12.70 -27.62
N SER A 55 20.77 -14.01 -27.37
CA SER A 55 21.98 -14.69 -26.89
C SER A 55 23.15 -14.61 -27.87
N GLY A 56 22.85 -14.53 -29.18
CA GLY A 56 23.82 -14.34 -30.25
C GLY A 56 24.18 -12.88 -30.59
N LEU A 57 23.75 -11.90 -29.78
CA LEU A 57 24.08 -10.48 -30.02
C LEU A 57 25.58 -10.20 -29.88
N GLY A 58 26.26 -10.90 -28.97
CA GLY A 58 27.70 -10.73 -28.74
C GLY A 58 28.58 -11.12 -29.93
N ASP A 59 28.03 -11.84 -30.92
CA ASP A 59 28.74 -12.18 -32.16
C ASP A 59 28.76 -11.01 -33.17
N ILE A 60 27.94 -9.98 -32.96
CA ILE A 60 27.85 -8.84 -33.86
C ILE A 60 28.97 -7.86 -33.51
N GLN A 61 29.82 -7.56 -34.49
CA GLN A 61 30.93 -6.62 -34.28
C GLN A 61 30.39 -5.26 -33.81
N GLY A 62 30.89 -4.78 -32.66
CA GLY A 62 30.50 -3.50 -32.08
C GLY A 62 29.27 -3.55 -31.17
N VAL A 63 28.60 -4.71 -31.03
CA VAL A 63 27.49 -4.87 -30.08
C VAL A 63 27.95 -5.68 -28.87
N ASN A 64 27.87 -5.08 -27.69
CA ASN A 64 28.10 -5.76 -26.44
C ASN A 64 26.76 -6.28 -25.88
N LEU A 65 26.68 -7.59 -25.64
CA LEU A 65 25.48 -8.24 -25.10
C LEU A 65 25.07 -7.66 -23.72
N GLN A 66 26.04 -7.35 -22.87
CA GLN A 66 25.81 -6.74 -21.56
C GLN A 66 25.22 -5.33 -21.69
N ASP A 67 25.77 -4.51 -22.60
CA ASP A 67 25.27 -3.14 -22.83
C ASP A 67 23.86 -3.14 -23.44
N ALA A 68 23.58 -4.08 -24.34
CA ALA A 68 22.24 -4.29 -24.88
C ALA A 68 21.26 -4.67 -23.75
N TRP A 69 21.63 -5.61 -22.89
CA TRP A 69 20.81 -5.98 -21.73
C TRP A 69 20.55 -4.79 -20.79
N TYR A 70 21.58 -4.01 -20.45
CA TYR A 70 21.42 -2.80 -19.63
C TYR A 70 20.46 -1.80 -20.27
N LEU A 71 20.51 -1.66 -21.61
CA LEU A 71 19.59 -0.80 -22.34
C LEU A 71 18.14 -1.27 -22.20
N PHE A 72 17.85 -2.56 -22.35
CA PHE A 72 16.50 -3.10 -22.16
C PHE A 72 16.02 -3.04 -20.70
N ALA A 73 16.87 -3.40 -19.75
CA ALA A 73 16.49 -3.47 -18.35
C ALA A 73 16.28 -2.09 -17.73
N TYR A 74 17.17 -1.14 -18.00
CA TYR A 74 17.19 0.15 -17.30
C TYR A 74 16.69 1.33 -18.15
N ASN A 75 16.62 1.17 -19.48
CA ASN A 75 16.14 2.20 -20.39
C ASN A 75 14.97 1.74 -21.28
N PRO A 76 13.89 1.18 -20.69
CA PRO A 76 12.77 0.67 -21.48
C PRO A 76 12.02 1.72 -22.28
N GLY A 77 12.04 2.99 -21.87
CA GLY A 77 11.37 4.09 -22.59
C GLY A 77 11.92 4.24 -24.01
N PRO A 78 13.23 4.55 -24.14
CA PRO A 78 13.94 4.60 -25.42
C PRO A 78 13.82 3.33 -26.28
N ILE A 79 13.85 2.15 -25.67
CA ILE A 79 13.62 0.90 -26.41
C ILE A 79 12.22 0.88 -27.04
N VAL A 80 11.18 1.23 -26.27
CA VAL A 80 9.81 1.19 -26.76
C VAL A 80 9.55 2.27 -27.81
N SER A 81 10.17 3.46 -27.72
CA SER A 81 10.03 4.53 -28.70
C SER A 81 10.91 4.37 -29.94
N ASP A 82 12.19 3.99 -29.77
CA ASP A 82 13.22 4.24 -30.78
C ASP A 82 13.85 2.97 -31.38
N LEU A 83 13.66 1.79 -30.78
CA LEU A 83 14.12 0.54 -31.38
C LEU A 83 13.30 0.26 -32.66
N SER A 84 13.88 0.42 -33.85
CA SER A 84 13.21 0.18 -35.14
C SER A 84 13.80 -1.04 -35.83
N LEU A 85 12.95 -2.00 -36.23
CA LEU A 85 13.33 -3.23 -36.93
C LEU A 85 12.57 -3.40 -38.26
N ASP A 86 12.14 -2.30 -38.90
CA ASP A 86 11.28 -2.29 -40.10
C ASP A 86 9.98 -3.09 -39.93
N GLU A 87 9.49 -3.24 -38.70
CA GLU A 87 8.25 -3.93 -38.43
C GLU A 87 7.02 -3.08 -38.80
N ARG A 88 5.93 -3.76 -39.15
CA ARG A 88 4.65 -3.06 -39.30
C ARG A 88 4.28 -2.46 -37.93
N PRO A 89 3.73 -1.24 -37.86
CA PRO A 89 3.31 -0.62 -36.60
C PRO A 89 2.40 -1.52 -35.76
N CYS A 90 1.56 -2.34 -36.40
CA CYS A 90 0.67 -3.29 -35.73
C CYS A 90 1.40 -4.45 -35.01
N GLN A 91 2.66 -4.73 -35.35
CA GLN A 91 3.45 -5.84 -34.81
C GLN A 91 4.43 -5.40 -33.70
N ARG A 92 4.75 -4.10 -33.64
CA ARG A 92 5.72 -3.53 -32.71
C ARG A 92 5.44 -3.91 -31.26
N TRP A 93 4.21 -3.72 -30.80
CA TRP A 93 3.83 -4.07 -29.43
C TRP A 93 4.03 -5.55 -29.10
N SER A 94 3.59 -6.47 -29.98
CA SER A 94 3.77 -7.91 -29.75
C SER A 94 5.24 -8.32 -29.77
N MET A 95 6.04 -7.71 -30.63
CA MET A 95 7.48 -7.92 -30.68
C MET A 95 8.15 -7.48 -29.38
N LEU A 96 7.81 -6.30 -28.86
CA LEU A 96 8.33 -5.82 -27.59
C LEU A 96 7.98 -6.79 -26.45
N VAL A 97 6.72 -7.24 -26.35
CA VAL A 97 6.31 -8.24 -25.34
C VAL A 97 7.17 -9.51 -25.42
N ASP A 98 7.40 -10.04 -26.62
CA ASP A 98 8.17 -11.26 -26.81
C ASP A 98 9.66 -11.04 -26.47
N VAL A 99 10.25 -9.90 -26.86
CA VAL A 99 11.64 -9.54 -26.56
C VAL A 99 11.88 -9.35 -25.06
N TYR A 100 11.00 -8.64 -24.35
CA TYR A 100 11.11 -8.49 -22.90
C TYR A 100 10.92 -9.82 -22.16
N THR A 101 10.08 -10.72 -22.69
CA THR A 101 9.93 -12.08 -22.15
C THR A 101 11.20 -12.90 -22.37
N ALA A 102 11.79 -12.84 -23.57
CA ALA A 102 13.05 -13.52 -23.88
C ALA A 102 14.21 -13.02 -23.00
N TRP A 103 14.30 -11.72 -22.73
CA TRP A 103 15.29 -11.17 -21.79
C TRP A 103 15.10 -11.68 -20.36
N LEU A 104 13.86 -11.78 -19.87
CA LEU A 104 13.59 -12.36 -18.56
C LEU A 104 14.02 -13.83 -18.47
N GLU A 105 13.77 -14.62 -19.52
CA GLU A 105 14.24 -16.01 -19.59
C GLU A 105 15.77 -16.11 -19.60
N LEU A 106 16.46 -15.26 -20.38
CA LEU A 106 17.93 -15.23 -20.41
C LEU A 106 18.54 -14.88 -19.05
N VAL A 107 17.94 -13.92 -18.34
CA VAL A 107 18.39 -13.55 -16.99
C VAL A 107 18.16 -14.70 -16.01
N ALA A 108 16.98 -15.34 -16.05
CA ALA A 108 16.66 -16.46 -15.19
C ALA A 108 17.62 -17.65 -15.41
N ASP A 109 18.00 -17.90 -16.66
CA ASP A 109 18.95 -18.96 -17.04
C ASP A 109 20.43 -18.56 -16.84
N ARG A 110 20.71 -17.35 -16.33
CA ARG A 110 22.06 -16.80 -16.14
C ARG A 110 22.91 -16.79 -17.43
N GLN A 111 22.29 -16.51 -18.57
CA GLN A 111 22.94 -16.56 -19.89
C GLN A 111 23.51 -15.21 -20.35
N ILE A 112 23.63 -14.22 -19.47
CA ILE A 112 24.15 -12.89 -19.81
C ILE A 112 25.57 -12.74 -19.23
N PRO A 113 26.62 -12.86 -20.06
CA PRO A 113 28.00 -12.78 -19.60
C PRO A 113 28.30 -11.40 -18.99
N GLY A 114 29.12 -11.38 -17.93
CA GLY A 114 29.60 -10.13 -17.32
C GLY A 114 28.62 -9.44 -16.37
N VAL A 115 27.39 -9.95 -16.22
CA VAL A 115 26.40 -9.42 -15.28
C VAL A 115 26.44 -10.21 -13.97
N ASP A 116 26.71 -9.54 -12.86
CA ASP A 116 26.68 -10.16 -11.54
C ASP A 116 25.25 -10.46 -11.05
N ASP A 117 25.11 -11.40 -10.10
CA ASP A 117 23.81 -11.85 -9.58
C ASP A 117 22.92 -10.70 -9.06
N ARG A 118 23.52 -9.65 -8.48
CA ARG A 118 22.75 -8.51 -7.97
C ARG A 118 22.25 -7.63 -9.11
N SER A 119 23.11 -7.31 -10.07
CA SER A 119 22.69 -6.58 -11.28
C SER A 119 21.60 -7.35 -12.02
N ALA A 120 21.77 -8.66 -12.20
CA ALA A 120 20.79 -9.54 -12.82
C ALA A 120 19.42 -9.48 -12.11
N ALA A 121 19.40 -9.56 -10.77
CA ALA A 121 18.17 -9.44 -10.00
C ALA A 121 17.48 -8.07 -10.17
N ILE A 122 18.24 -6.97 -10.11
CA ILE A 122 17.70 -5.62 -10.31
C ILE A 122 17.17 -5.45 -11.74
N GLY A 123 17.90 -5.93 -12.74
CA GLY A 123 17.45 -5.87 -14.12
C GLY A 123 16.22 -6.73 -14.37
N ALA A 124 16.14 -7.94 -13.80
CA ALA A 124 14.95 -8.78 -13.85
C ALA A 124 13.72 -8.09 -13.25
N ALA A 125 13.89 -7.38 -12.13
CA ALA A 125 12.84 -6.58 -11.50
C ALA A 125 12.33 -5.47 -12.43
N CYS A 126 13.23 -4.74 -13.11
CA CYS A 126 12.88 -3.70 -14.07
C CYS A 126 12.19 -4.27 -15.33
N LEU A 127 12.67 -5.41 -15.84
CA LEU A 127 12.07 -6.13 -16.95
C LEU A 127 10.68 -6.66 -16.60
N ALA A 128 10.48 -7.18 -15.38
CA ALA A 128 9.19 -7.66 -14.90
C ALA A 128 8.15 -6.54 -14.85
N ARG A 129 8.52 -5.35 -14.33
CA ARG A 129 7.67 -4.15 -14.38
C ARG A 129 7.30 -3.82 -15.82
N THR A 130 8.30 -3.74 -16.70
CA THR A 130 8.10 -3.33 -18.11
C THR A 130 7.20 -4.32 -18.84
N ARG A 131 7.41 -5.62 -18.64
CA ARG A 131 6.56 -6.68 -19.16
C ARG A 131 5.12 -6.57 -18.66
N TRP A 132 4.91 -6.32 -17.36
CA TRP A 132 3.57 -6.06 -16.81
C TRP A 132 2.90 -4.86 -17.51
N LYS A 133 3.60 -3.73 -17.61
CA LYS A 133 3.09 -2.51 -18.27
C LYS A 133 2.73 -2.76 -19.73
N LEU A 134 3.59 -3.42 -20.50
CA LEU A 134 3.33 -3.75 -21.91
C LEU A 134 2.15 -4.71 -22.07
N LEU A 135 2.08 -5.79 -21.29
CA LEU A 135 1.01 -6.80 -21.39
C LEU A 135 -0.35 -6.27 -20.95
N SER A 136 -0.36 -5.33 -19.99
CA SER A 136 -1.57 -4.67 -19.50
C SER A 136 -2.00 -3.45 -20.32
N ALA A 137 -1.12 -2.90 -21.17
CA ALA A 137 -1.40 -1.71 -21.98
C ALA A 137 -2.75 -1.73 -22.73
N PRO A 138 -3.18 -2.86 -23.35
CA PRO A 138 -4.47 -2.92 -24.04
C PRO A 138 -5.69 -2.72 -23.13
N ASP A 139 -5.56 -3.02 -21.84
CA ASP A 139 -6.64 -2.95 -20.85
C ASP A 139 -6.62 -1.63 -20.05
N ARG A 140 -5.72 -0.70 -20.39
CA ARG A 140 -5.58 0.59 -19.70
C ARG A 140 -6.39 1.69 -20.38
N PRO A 141 -7.18 2.47 -19.62
CA PRO A 141 -7.84 3.65 -20.17
C PRO A 141 -6.81 4.73 -20.52
N GLY A 142 -6.96 5.38 -21.67
CA GLY A 142 -6.13 6.52 -22.08
C GLY A 142 -4.75 6.18 -22.63
N VAL A 143 -4.48 4.92 -22.98
CA VAL A 143 -3.36 4.57 -23.87
C VAL A 143 -3.81 4.84 -25.31
N ASP A 144 -3.16 5.76 -26.02
CA ASP A 144 -3.61 6.20 -27.36
C ASP A 144 -3.07 5.28 -28.46
N ASP A 145 -1.86 4.75 -28.25
CA ASP A 145 -1.21 3.76 -29.13
C ASP A 145 -1.67 2.34 -28.80
N LEU A 146 -2.99 2.11 -28.80
CA LEU A 146 -3.51 0.77 -28.56
C LEU A 146 -3.00 -0.17 -29.65
N PRO A 147 -2.47 -1.35 -29.27
CA PRO A 147 -2.06 -2.32 -30.27
C PRO A 147 -3.25 -2.69 -31.14
N ALA A 148 -3.03 -2.61 -32.46
CA ALA A 148 -3.99 -3.05 -33.45
C ALA A 148 -4.48 -4.46 -33.12
N TYR A 149 -5.71 -4.78 -33.50
CA TYR A 149 -6.35 -6.07 -33.24
C TYR A 149 -5.45 -7.27 -33.59
N GLU A 150 -4.73 -7.18 -34.72
CA GLU A 150 -3.77 -8.19 -35.18
C GLU A 150 -2.59 -8.40 -34.22
N GLY A 151 -2.07 -7.32 -33.61
CA GLY A 151 -1.01 -7.40 -32.61
C GLY A 151 -1.49 -8.11 -31.34
N ARG A 152 -2.74 -7.89 -30.93
CA ARG A 152 -3.36 -8.54 -29.76
C ARG A 152 -3.53 -10.05 -29.96
N LEU A 153 -3.97 -10.48 -31.14
CA LEU A 153 -4.13 -11.90 -31.47
C LEU A 153 -2.80 -12.67 -31.51
N ARG A 154 -1.69 -11.96 -31.77
CA ARG A 154 -0.36 -12.59 -31.86
C ARG A 154 0.17 -13.02 -30.51
N VAL A 155 -0.17 -12.34 -29.43
CA VAL A 155 0.25 -12.75 -28.08
C VAL A 155 -0.71 -13.83 -27.59
N HIS A 156 -0.31 -15.10 -27.81
CA HIS A 156 -1.09 -16.24 -27.34
C HIS A 156 -1.25 -16.17 -25.82
N SER A 157 -2.44 -16.50 -25.32
CA SER A 157 -2.76 -16.46 -23.89
C SER A 157 -2.40 -15.13 -23.19
N ARG A 158 -2.47 -13.97 -23.89
CA ARG A 158 -2.11 -12.64 -23.35
C ARG A 158 -2.61 -12.39 -21.94
N VAL A 159 -3.88 -12.67 -21.66
CA VAL A 159 -4.46 -12.47 -20.32
C VAL A 159 -3.74 -13.32 -19.27
N GLN A 160 -3.43 -14.58 -19.57
CA GLN A 160 -2.66 -15.46 -18.69
C GLN A 160 -1.22 -14.94 -18.50
N GLN A 161 -0.55 -14.50 -19.57
CA GLN A 161 0.77 -13.90 -19.47
C GLN A 161 0.75 -12.60 -18.65
N ALA A 162 -0.28 -11.78 -18.81
CA ALA A 162 -0.47 -10.56 -18.05
C ALA A 162 -0.69 -10.85 -16.56
N ARG A 163 -1.46 -11.90 -16.22
CA ARG A 163 -1.61 -12.39 -14.84
C ARG A 163 -0.27 -12.84 -14.25
N GLN A 164 0.49 -13.63 -14.99
CA GLN A 164 1.82 -14.06 -14.55
C GLN A 164 2.76 -12.85 -14.35
N ALA A 165 2.75 -11.89 -15.28
CA ALA A 165 3.55 -10.67 -15.16
C ALA A 165 3.10 -9.79 -13.97
N ARG A 166 1.80 -9.75 -13.68
CA ARG A 166 1.22 -9.10 -12.49
C ARG A 166 1.77 -9.72 -11.21
N GLU A 167 1.76 -11.04 -11.10
CA GLU A 167 2.28 -11.78 -9.94
C GLU A 167 3.79 -11.60 -9.76
N GLN A 168 4.55 -11.63 -10.87
CA GLN A 168 5.99 -11.33 -10.87
C GLN A 168 6.25 -9.91 -10.38
N TRP A 169 5.53 -8.91 -10.91
CA TRP A 169 5.69 -7.53 -10.48
C TRP A 169 5.24 -7.31 -9.03
N LEU A 170 4.18 -7.98 -8.58
CA LEU A 170 3.75 -7.94 -7.18
C LEU A 170 4.82 -8.48 -6.23
N THR A 171 5.49 -9.56 -6.60
CA THR A 171 6.60 -10.14 -5.82
C THR A 171 7.75 -9.14 -5.70
N VAL A 172 8.11 -8.50 -6.82
CA VAL A 172 9.15 -7.45 -6.83
C VAL A 172 8.74 -6.24 -5.99
N LEU A 173 7.48 -5.81 -6.03
CA LEU A 173 7.00 -4.71 -5.19
C LEU A 173 7.05 -5.03 -3.69
N ALA A 174 6.84 -6.29 -3.32
CA ALA A 174 6.95 -6.71 -1.92
C ALA A 174 8.39 -6.65 -1.39
N GLU A 175 9.37 -6.71 -2.29
CA GLU A 175 10.81 -6.69 -2.02
C GLU A 175 11.47 -5.40 -2.56
N ILE A 176 10.68 -4.36 -2.84
CA ILE A 176 11.13 -3.17 -3.57
C ILE A 176 12.31 -2.43 -2.90
N ASP A 177 12.41 -2.51 -1.58
CA ASP A 177 13.49 -1.90 -0.80
C ASP A 177 14.86 -2.56 -1.10
N ASP A 178 14.89 -3.76 -1.69
CA ASP A 178 16.10 -4.43 -2.17
C ASP A 178 16.58 -3.94 -3.54
N TYR A 179 15.79 -3.10 -4.23
CA TYR A 179 16.04 -2.63 -5.60
C TYR A 179 16.17 -1.09 -5.65
N PRO A 180 17.39 -0.52 -5.45
CA PRO A 180 17.58 0.93 -5.33
C PRO A 180 17.07 1.76 -6.52
N VAL A 181 17.16 1.22 -7.73
CA VAL A 181 16.68 1.89 -8.95
C VAL A 181 15.16 2.05 -8.92
N LEU A 182 14.45 1.05 -8.41
CA LEU A 182 12.98 1.03 -8.33
C LEU A 182 12.45 1.74 -7.09
N ALA A 183 13.26 1.92 -6.05
CA ALA A 183 12.88 2.65 -4.84
C ALA A 183 12.48 4.12 -5.10
N THR A 184 12.87 4.68 -6.25
CA THR A 184 12.47 6.03 -6.69
C THR A 184 11.09 6.09 -7.34
N LEU A 185 10.49 4.94 -7.66
CA LEU A 185 9.14 4.87 -8.19
C LEU A 185 8.11 5.26 -7.13
N ASP A 186 7.00 5.83 -7.60
CA ASP A 186 5.81 5.97 -6.78
C ASP A 186 5.20 4.59 -6.55
N MET A 187 5.62 3.93 -5.45
CA MET A 187 5.14 2.60 -5.09
C MET A 187 3.64 2.53 -4.89
N GLU A 188 3.03 3.61 -4.39
CA GLU A 188 1.59 3.67 -4.15
C GLU A 188 0.85 3.63 -5.49
N ALA A 189 1.33 4.40 -6.47
CA ALA A 189 0.81 4.35 -7.83
C ALA A 189 1.02 2.97 -8.50
N GLU A 190 2.19 2.35 -8.33
CA GLU A 190 2.48 1.01 -8.89
C GLU A 190 1.63 -0.10 -8.27
N ALA A 191 1.42 -0.05 -6.95
CA ALA A 191 0.59 -1.02 -6.23
C ALA A 191 -0.89 -0.84 -6.59
N ALA A 192 -1.37 0.41 -6.69
CA ALA A 192 -2.71 0.72 -7.17
C ALA A 192 -2.93 0.21 -8.60
N ASP A 193 -1.94 0.42 -9.47
CA ASP A 193 -1.97 -0.02 -10.86
C ASP A 193 -2.16 -1.54 -11.00
N LEU A 194 -1.43 -2.34 -10.22
CA LEU A 194 -1.56 -3.79 -10.20
C LEU A 194 -2.99 -4.27 -9.87
N ALA A 195 -3.63 -3.62 -8.90
CA ALA A 195 -4.94 -4.02 -8.39
C ALA A 195 -6.12 -3.44 -9.21
N THR A 196 -5.92 -2.32 -9.90
CA THR A 196 -7.01 -1.60 -10.61
C THR A 196 -7.17 -2.01 -12.07
N VAL A 197 -6.11 -2.43 -12.76
CA VAL A 197 -6.21 -2.83 -14.16
C VAL A 197 -7.09 -4.08 -14.30
N ASP A 198 -8.08 -4.03 -15.20
CA ASP A 198 -9.01 -5.13 -15.43
C ASP A 198 -8.63 -5.92 -16.68
N LEU A 199 -7.99 -7.07 -16.49
CA LEU A 199 -7.41 -7.82 -17.60
C LEU A 199 -8.51 -8.51 -18.41
N GLY A 200 -8.52 -8.25 -19.72
CA GLY A 200 -9.49 -8.85 -20.63
C GLY A 200 -10.72 -8.00 -20.87
N SER A 201 -10.89 -6.87 -20.17
CA SER A 201 -11.96 -5.89 -20.43
C SER A 201 -11.99 -5.40 -21.89
N ASN A 202 -10.82 -5.32 -22.54
CA ASN A 202 -10.66 -4.96 -23.95
C ASN A 202 -10.22 -6.14 -24.83
N ALA A 203 -10.39 -7.38 -24.36
CA ALA A 203 -10.28 -8.53 -25.23
C ALA A 203 -11.36 -8.37 -26.32
N ALA A 204 -10.91 -8.31 -27.57
CA ALA A 204 -11.73 -8.52 -28.74
C ALA A 204 -12.88 -9.51 -28.46
N PRO A 205 -14.13 -9.25 -28.86
CA PRO A 205 -15.21 -10.19 -28.64
C PRO A 205 -14.83 -11.50 -29.33
N PRO A 206 -14.59 -12.61 -28.60
CA PRO A 206 -14.49 -13.90 -29.26
C PRO A 206 -15.92 -14.38 -29.49
N CYS A 207 -16.17 -15.12 -30.55
CA CYS A 207 -17.36 -15.98 -30.69
C CYS A 207 -17.44 -17.08 -29.61
N SER A 208 -16.74 -16.92 -28.50
CA SER A 208 -16.70 -17.73 -27.30
C SER A 208 -16.35 -16.78 -26.14
N ALA A 209 -17.37 -16.14 -25.57
CA ALA A 209 -17.23 -15.43 -24.30
C ALA A 209 -16.62 -16.39 -23.28
N VAL A 210 -15.33 -16.22 -22.99
CA VAL A 210 -14.75 -16.81 -21.78
C VAL A 210 -15.45 -16.07 -20.65
N PRO A 211 -16.19 -16.77 -19.77
CA PRO A 211 -16.94 -16.10 -18.72
C PRO A 211 -15.99 -15.26 -17.85
N ASP A 212 -16.42 -14.03 -17.53
CA ASP A 212 -15.79 -13.03 -16.65
C ASP A 212 -15.39 -13.56 -15.27
N SER A 213 -15.80 -14.78 -14.91
CA SER A 213 -15.60 -15.38 -13.59
C SER A 213 -14.14 -15.74 -13.27
N GLY A 214 -13.24 -15.75 -14.26
CA GLY A 214 -11.87 -16.21 -14.08
C GLY A 214 -10.90 -15.22 -13.40
N ASP A 215 -11.12 -13.89 -13.48
CA ASP A 215 -10.17 -12.89 -12.93
C ASP A 215 -10.60 -12.25 -11.61
N ALA A 216 -11.90 -12.33 -11.26
CA ALA A 216 -12.44 -11.64 -10.09
C ALA A 216 -11.82 -12.13 -8.76
N VAL A 217 -11.62 -13.44 -8.61
CA VAL A 217 -11.07 -14.05 -7.39
C VAL A 217 -9.57 -13.75 -7.22
N PRO A 218 -8.69 -13.91 -8.24
CA PRO A 218 -7.32 -13.44 -8.16
C PRO A 218 -7.21 -11.94 -7.87
N ARG A 219 -8.08 -11.12 -8.46
CA ARG A 219 -8.05 -9.66 -8.29
C ARG A 219 -8.36 -9.22 -6.86
N SER A 220 -9.37 -9.81 -6.21
CA SER A 220 -9.68 -9.47 -4.82
C SER A 220 -8.58 -9.90 -3.85
N ALA A 221 -7.94 -11.05 -4.09
CA ALA A 221 -6.79 -11.51 -3.31
C ALA A 221 -5.59 -10.58 -3.48
N ILE A 222 -5.27 -10.16 -4.71
CA ILE A 222 -4.18 -9.22 -5.01
C ILE A 222 -4.47 -7.86 -4.39
N ALA A 223 -5.68 -7.33 -4.55
CA ALA A 223 -6.08 -6.07 -3.92
C ALA A 223 -5.98 -6.15 -2.40
N GLY A 224 -6.35 -7.27 -1.79
CA GLY A 224 -6.20 -7.47 -0.36
C GLY A 224 -4.75 -7.50 0.10
N TYR A 225 -3.89 -8.20 -0.64
CA TYR A 225 -2.46 -8.16 -0.39
C TYR A 225 -1.89 -6.74 -0.54
N VAL A 226 -2.19 -6.05 -1.63
CA VAL A 226 -1.75 -4.67 -1.91
C VAL A 226 -2.18 -3.73 -0.79
N VAL A 227 -3.46 -3.76 -0.39
CA VAL A 227 -3.97 -2.90 0.68
C VAL A 227 -3.26 -3.22 2.00
N THR A 228 -3.23 -4.49 2.41
CA THR A 228 -2.75 -4.87 3.74
C THR A 228 -1.23 -4.85 3.90
N ARG A 229 -0.48 -5.15 2.85
CA ARG A 229 0.99 -5.30 2.90
C ARG A 229 1.74 -4.13 2.30
N LEU A 230 1.17 -3.40 1.34
CA LEU A 230 1.89 -2.31 0.65
C LEU A 230 1.36 -0.94 1.05
N LEU A 231 0.03 -0.74 1.09
CA LEU A 231 -0.56 0.60 1.25
C LEU A 231 -0.83 0.97 2.70
N LEU A 232 -1.43 0.08 3.51
CA LEU A 232 -1.79 0.40 4.90
C LEU A 232 -0.58 0.63 5.82
N PRO A 233 0.54 -0.13 5.73
CA PRO A 233 1.76 0.20 6.48
C PRO A 233 2.29 1.59 6.09
N ARG A 234 2.06 1.99 4.84
CA ARG A 234 2.37 3.31 4.32
C ARG A 234 1.22 4.32 4.47
N PHE A 235 0.14 3.98 5.17
CA PHE A 235 -0.99 4.87 5.43
C PHE A 235 -1.57 5.60 4.20
N ASP A 236 -1.50 5.00 3.01
CA ASP A 236 -2.15 5.54 1.82
C ASP A 236 -3.64 5.22 1.83
N TRP A 237 -4.35 5.96 2.69
CA TRP A 237 -5.76 5.81 2.94
C TRP A 237 -6.62 5.96 1.68
N ARG A 238 -6.28 6.94 0.83
CA ARG A 238 -7.12 7.30 -0.32
C ARG A 238 -7.12 6.16 -1.33
N THR A 239 -5.94 5.68 -1.69
CA THR A 239 -5.79 4.56 -2.62
C THR A 239 -6.37 3.29 -2.03
N SER A 240 -6.09 3.00 -0.75
CA SER A 240 -6.66 1.85 -0.05
C SER A 240 -8.19 1.86 -0.09
N ARG A 241 -8.81 3.02 0.16
CA ARG A 241 -10.26 3.18 0.08
C ARG A 241 -10.79 2.93 -1.33
N THR A 242 -10.15 3.50 -2.35
CA THR A 242 -10.54 3.26 -3.75
C THR A 242 -10.47 1.78 -4.10
N LEU A 243 -9.43 1.08 -3.67
CA LEU A 243 -9.26 -0.36 -3.92
C LEU A 243 -10.31 -1.19 -3.18
N VAL A 244 -10.56 -0.92 -1.90
CA VAL A 244 -11.60 -1.63 -1.13
C VAL A 244 -12.99 -1.38 -1.74
N LEU A 245 -13.27 -0.16 -2.20
CA LEU A 245 -14.52 0.15 -2.91
C LEU A 245 -14.62 -0.59 -4.25
N ALA A 246 -13.51 -0.73 -4.97
CA ALA A 246 -13.46 -1.47 -6.23
C ALA A 246 -13.70 -2.97 -6.03
N THR A 247 -13.26 -3.55 -4.89
CA THR A 247 -13.44 -4.98 -4.61
C THR A 247 -14.78 -5.31 -3.96
N GLU A 248 -15.27 -4.49 -3.03
CA GLU A 248 -16.47 -4.76 -2.23
C GLU A 248 -17.71 -4.01 -2.74
N GLY A 249 -17.54 -3.05 -3.65
CA GLY A 249 -18.60 -2.26 -4.24
C GLY A 249 -19.40 -1.46 -3.22
N SER A 250 -20.73 -1.44 -3.38
CA SER A 250 -21.64 -0.67 -2.53
C SER A 250 -21.68 -1.13 -1.08
N ARG A 251 -21.36 -2.41 -0.81
CA ARG A 251 -21.33 -2.96 0.56
C ARG A 251 -20.33 -2.24 1.44
N SER A 252 -19.14 -1.95 0.90
CA SER A 252 -18.11 -1.19 1.63
C SER A 252 -18.58 0.23 1.94
N THR A 253 -19.20 0.91 0.98
CA THR A 253 -19.77 2.25 1.20
C THR A 253 -20.82 2.25 2.31
N VAL A 254 -21.78 1.32 2.26
CA VAL A 254 -22.86 1.22 3.27
C VAL A 254 -22.27 0.91 4.65
N HIS A 255 -21.37 -0.07 4.73
CA HIS A 255 -20.71 -0.43 5.98
C HIS A 255 -19.93 0.75 6.57
N TRP A 256 -19.14 1.44 5.74
CA TRP A 256 -18.35 2.58 6.16
C TRP A 256 -19.25 3.71 6.69
N TRP A 257 -20.30 4.09 5.97
CA TRP A 257 -21.22 5.12 6.42
C TRP A 257 -21.99 4.73 7.68
N CYS A 258 -22.41 3.47 7.80
CA CYS A 258 -23.10 2.98 8.99
C CYS A 258 -22.21 3.12 10.23
N ALA A 259 -21.00 2.55 10.20
CA ALA A 259 -20.06 2.65 11.30
C ALA A 259 -19.62 4.11 11.56
N ALA A 260 -19.31 4.89 10.52
CA ALA A 260 -18.93 6.29 10.66
C ALA A 260 -20.04 7.13 11.30
N THR A 261 -21.30 6.90 10.93
CA THR A 261 -22.45 7.61 11.50
C THR A 261 -22.61 7.30 12.98
N VAL A 262 -22.53 6.03 13.37
CA VAL A 262 -22.65 5.62 14.78
C VAL A 262 -21.49 6.16 15.62
N LEU A 263 -20.26 6.10 15.12
CA LEU A 263 -19.09 6.66 15.81
C LEU A 263 -19.16 8.20 15.89
N THR A 264 -19.63 8.88 14.84
CA THR A 264 -19.82 10.34 14.86
C THR A 264 -20.91 10.72 15.88
N ALA A 265 -22.00 9.96 15.94
CA ALA A 265 -23.04 10.17 16.93
C ALA A 265 -22.51 10.03 18.37
N ALA A 266 -21.56 9.11 18.62
CA ALA A 266 -20.88 9.01 19.91
C ALA A 266 -20.10 10.28 20.27
N VAL A 267 -19.32 10.82 19.33
CA VAL A 267 -18.57 12.09 19.53
C VAL A 267 -19.51 13.26 19.79
N VAL A 268 -20.60 13.38 19.02
CA VAL A 268 -21.61 14.42 19.21
C VAL A 268 -22.29 14.30 20.58
N ALA A 269 -22.72 13.09 20.96
CA ALA A 269 -23.32 12.84 22.27
C ALA A 269 -22.37 13.21 23.42
N PHE A 270 -21.07 12.91 23.28
CA PHE A 270 -20.06 13.34 24.24
C PHE A 270 -19.92 14.87 24.30
N GLY A 271 -19.87 15.54 23.15
CA GLY A 271 -19.80 17.01 23.07
C GLY A 271 -20.99 17.69 23.74
N VAL A 272 -22.21 17.16 23.54
CA VAL A 272 -23.42 17.65 24.22
C VAL A 272 -23.36 17.35 25.73
N ALA A 273 -22.80 16.21 26.14
CA ALA A 273 -22.67 15.85 27.55
C ALA A 273 -21.70 16.73 28.34
N ILE A 274 -20.74 17.39 27.66
CA ILE A 274 -19.86 18.39 28.30
C ILE A 274 -20.61 19.67 28.67
N ASP A 275 -21.67 20.00 27.93
CA ASP A 275 -22.44 21.22 28.15
C ASP A 275 -23.49 21.01 29.26
N ASP A 276 -23.13 21.42 30.48
CA ASP A 276 -23.98 21.30 31.67
C ASP A 276 -25.33 22.03 31.55
N ARG A 277 -25.51 22.91 30.55
CA ARG A 277 -26.79 23.60 30.28
C ARG A 277 -27.94 22.64 30.02
N TYR A 278 -27.67 21.42 29.57
CA TYR A 278 -28.70 20.44 29.21
C TYR A 278 -29.06 19.46 30.34
N ALA A 279 -28.42 19.55 31.51
CA ALA A 279 -28.57 18.60 32.63
C ALA A 279 -28.44 17.11 32.20
N TRP A 280 -27.76 16.86 31.08
CA TRP A 280 -27.69 15.55 30.43
C TRP A 280 -26.32 14.89 30.60
N SER A 281 -25.39 15.47 31.37
CA SER A 281 -24.00 15.03 31.44
C SER A 281 -23.86 13.53 31.77
N TYR A 282 -24.49 13.03 32.83
CA TYR A 282 -24.42 11.61 33.22
C TYR A 282 -24.97 10.64 32.16
N HIS A 283 -26.16 10.93 31.63
CA HIS A 283 -26.79 10.08 30.61
C HIS A 283 -26.10 10.21 29.26
N GLY A 284 -25.67 11.41 28.88
CA GLY A 284 -24.98 11.72 27.63
C GLY A 284 -23.64 11.00 27.51
N TYR A 285 -22.81 10.98 28.56
CA TYR A 285 -21.57 10.21 28.55
C TYR A 285 -21.81 8.70 28.40
N THR A 286 -22.88 8.19 29.03
CA THR A 286 -23.27 6.78 28.92
C THR A 286 -23.73 6.45 27.49
N VAL A 287 -24.59 7.29 26.91
CA VAL A 287 -25.06 7.16 25.53
C VAL A 287 -23.88 7.21 24.56
N ALA A 288 -22.95 8.15 24.75
CA ALA A 288 -21.75 8.26 23.94
C ALA A 288 -20.89 6.98 23.99
N ALA A 289 -20.66 6.42 25.17
CA ALA A 289 -19.91 5.17 25.32
C ALA A 289 -20.63 3.98 24.66
N VAL A 290 -21.95 3.87 24.81
CA VAL A 290 -22.75 2.81 24.18
C VAL A 290 -22.72 2.93 22.65
N LEU A 291 -22.86 4.15 22.11
CA LEU A 291 -22.75 4.39 20.67
C LEU A 291 -21.35 4.05 20.15
N ALA A 292 -20.29 4.41 20.87
CA ALA A 292 -18.93 4.03 20.50
C ALA A 292 -18.76 2.50 20.46
N LEU A 293 -19.29 1.79 21.45
CA LEU A 293 -19.27 0.32 21.50
C LEU A 293 -20.06 -0.29 20.33
N LEU A 294 -21.26 0.22 20.03
CA LEU A 294 -22.07 -0.22 18.89
C LEU A 294 -21.36 0.04 17.56
N GLY A 295 -20.66 1.17 17.41
CA GLY A 295 -19.88 1.47 16.22
C GLY A 295 -18.76 0.46 16.00
N TYR A 296 -18.00 0.11 17.05
CA TYR A 296 -17.00 -0.96 16.96
C TYR A 296 -17.62 -2.34 16.73
N ALA A 297 -18.80 -2.62 17.28
CA ALA A 297 -19.52 -3.86 16.99
C ALA A 297 -19.94 -3.96 15.52
N VAL A 298 -20.40 -2.85 14.91
CA VAL A 298 -20.67 -2.78 13.46
C VAL A 298 -19.39 -3.06 12.67
N ILE A 299 -18.27 -2.40 13.02
CA ILE A 299 -16.97 -2.61 12.36
C ILE A 299 -16.54 -4.08 12.45
N ALA A 300 -16.61 -4.69 13.64
CA ALA A 300 -16.25 -6.07 13.88
C ALA A 300 -17.14 -7.04 13.09
N ALA A 301 -18.46 -6.80 13.04
CA ALA A 301 -19.39 -7.58 12.25
C ALA A 301 -19.07 -7.49 10.75
N GLY A 302 -18.75 -6.29 10.24
CA GLY A 302 -18.31 -6.11 8.87
C GLY A 302 -17.02 -6.88 8.56
N ALA A 303 -16.00 -6.74 9.42
CA ALA A 303 -14.73 -7.44 9.29
C ALA A 303 -14.88 -8.98 9.34
N ALA A 304 -15.84 -9.49 10.12
CA ALA A 304 -16.16 -10.92 10.19
C ALA A 304 -16.84 -11.45 8.91
N ILE A 305 -17.63 -10.61 8.23
CA ILE A 305 -18.28 -10.95 6.96
C ILE A 305 -17.28 -10.90 5.80
N SER A 306 -16.50 -9.81 5.72
CA SER A 306 -15.39 -9.67 4.79
C SER A 306 -14.27 -8.91 5.48
N PRO A 307 -13.05 -9.50 5.61
CA PRO A 307 -11.91 -8.82 6.20
C PRO A 307 -11.61 -7.45 5.56
N ALA A 308 -11.92 -7.29 4.27
CA ALA A 308 -11.72 -6.05 3.52
C ALA A 308 -12.50 -4.86 4.09
N LEU A 309 -13.67 -5.11 4.68
CA LEU A 309 -14.49 -4.07 5.31
C LEU A 309 -13.83 -3.51 6.58
N GLY A 310 -12.99 -4.30 7.25
CA GLY A 310 -12.25 -3.88 8.44
C GLY A 310 -10.94 -3.14 8.17
N TRP A 311 -10.35 -3.29 6.99
CA TRP A 311 -9.03 -2.72 6.65
C TRP A 311 -8.99 -1.20 6.80
N LEU A 312 -10.09 -0.54 6.40
CA LEU A 312 -10.25 0.90 6.49
C LEU A 312 -10.49 1.39 7.94
N TRP A 313 -10.73 0.52 8.90
CA TRP A 313 -10.90 0.97 10.29
C TRP A 313 -9.61 0.95 11.10
N LEU A 314 -8.48 0.63 10.46
CA LEU A 314 -7.14 0.63 11.07
C LEU A 314 -7.14 0.00 12.46
N LEU A 315 -7.79 -1.16 12.62
CA LEU A 315 -8.16 -1.77 13.91
C LEU A 315 -6.99 -2.03 14.88
N ARG A 316 -5.75 -1.93 14.41
CA ARG A 316 -4.54 -1.88 15.24
C ARG A 316 -4.50 -0.64 16.15
N GLN A 317 -4.96 0.52 15.68
CA GLN A 317 -5.02 1.76 16.47
C GLN A 317 -5.91 1.63 17.72
N PRO A 318 -7.19 1.21 17.61
CA PRO A 318 -8.02 1.01 18.80
C PRO A 318 -7.50 -0.12 19.70
N ALA A 319 -6.89 -1.18 19.14
CA ALA A 319 -6.25 -2.22 19.95
C ALA A 319 -5.07 -1.66 20.78
N GLY A 320 -4.18 -0.88 20.16
CA GLY A 320 -3.08 -0.19 20.86
C GLY A 320 -3.57 0.80 21.90
N SER A 321 -4.63 1.53 21.56
CA SER A 321 -5.28 2.44 22.50
C SER A 321 -5.86 1.71 23.72
N ALA A 322 -6.43 0.51 23.53
CA ALA A 322 -6.95 -0.29 24.64
C ALA A 322 -5.82 -0.74 25.59
N VAL A 323 -4.66 -1.11 25.06
CA VAL A 323 -3.48 -1.43 25.89
C VAL A 323 -3.04 -0.19 26.69
N GLY A 324 -2.99 0.99 26.05
CA GLY A 324 -2.68 2.23 26.74
C GLY A 324 -3.66 2.55 27.87
N LEU A 325 -4.96 2.35 27.63
CA LEU A 325 -5.99 2.55 28.64
C LEU A 325 -5.88 1.56 29.80
N LEU A 326 -5.57 0.29 29.53
CA LEU A 326 -5.35 -0.71 30.57
C LEU A 326 -4.10 -0.38 31.41
N ALA A 327 -3.03 0.09 30.77
CA ALA A 327 -1.83 0.55 31.48
C ALA A 327 -2.14 1.75 32.39
N LEU A 328 -2.98 2.68 31.91
CA LEU A 328 -3.43 3.82 32.71
C LEU A 328 -4.33 3.36 33.88
N GLY A 329 -5.23 2.41 33.63
CA GLY A 329 -6.11 1.82 34.64
C GLY A 329 -5.37 1.03 35.73
N ALA A 330 -4.15 0.57 35.45
CA ALA A 330 -3.28 -0.12 36.41
C ALA A 330 -2.54 0.83 37.36
N LEU A 331 -2.60 2.15 37.14
CA LEU A 331 -2.01 3.12 38.06
C LEU A 331 -2.72 3.05 39.43
N PRO A 332 -2.02 3.41 40.52
CA PRO A 332 -2.61 3.49 41.85
C PRO A 332 -3.90 4.31 41.84
N ALA A 333 -4.92 3.84 42.59
CA ALA A 333 -6.24 4.46 42.59
C ALA A 333 -6.17 5.96 42.92
N ASP A 334 -5.22 6.40 43.75
CA ASP A 334 -5.04 7.79 44.17
C ASP A 334 -4.50 8.73 43.08
N TRP A 335 -3.85 8.19 42.03
CA TRP A 335 -3.40 8.97 40.87
C TRP A 335 -4.55 9.77 40.25
N TRP A 336 -5.71 9.14 40.16
CA TRP A 336 -6.88 9.75 39.52
C TRP A 336 -7.53 10.88 40.32
N TRP A 337 -7.25 10.97 41.63
CA TRP A 337 -7.89 11.95 42.52
C TRP A 337 -6.97 13.11 42.90
N LYS A 338 -5.65 12.91 42.80
CA LYS A 338 -4.63 13.88 43.24
C LYS A 338 -3.88 14.55 42.09
N ALA A 339 -4.29 14.30 40.85
CA ALA A 339 -3.62 14.88 39.68
C ALA A 339 -3.85 16.39 39.62
N ASP A 340 -2.75 17.15 39.56
CA ASP A 340 -2.77 18.60 39.32
C ASP A 340 -3.25 18.89 37.88
N PRO A 341 -4.33 19.69 37.69
CA PRO A 341 -4.87 19.97 36.36
C PRO A 341 -3.89 20.66 35.40
N ALA A 342 -3.02 21.53 35.91
CA ALA A 342 -2.04 22.25 35.09
C ALA A 342 -0.93 21.31 34.62
N LEU A 343 -0.41 20.46 35.52
CA LEU A 343 0.57 19.44 35.15
C LEU A 343 -0.01 18.38 34.22
N LEU A 344 -1.28 18.00 34.42
CA LEU A 344 -1.99 17.09 33.52
C LEU A 344 -2.10 17.69 32.11
N GLY A 345 -2.47 18.97 32.00
CA GLY A 345 -2.53 19.67 30.72
C GLY A 345 -1.18 19.69 30.00
N GLN A 346 -0.09 19.96 30.72
CA GLN A 346 1.26 19.90 30.17
C GLN A 346 1.64 18.49 29.70
N ALA A 347 1.33 17.46 30.50
CA ALA A 347 1.59 16.07 30.15
C ALA A 347 0.81 15.64 28.89
N VAL A 348 -0.46 16.05 28.76
CA VAL A 348 -1.29 15.79 27.57
C VAL A 348 -0.66 16.40 26.31
N VAL A 349 -0.25 17.67 26.39
CA VAL A 349 0.40 18.36 25.26
C VAL A 349 1.71 17.67 24.90
N LEU A 350 2.54 17.35 25.90
CA LEU A 350 3.83 16.69 25.67
C LEU A 350 3.66 15.31 25.03
N LEU A 351 2.73 14.50 25.53
CA LEU A 351 2.39 13.19 24.96
C LEU A 351 1.94 13.33 23.50
N ALA A 352 0.99 14.23 23.23
CA ALA A 352 0.53 14.48 21.86
C ALA A 352 1.68 14.90 20.94
N VAL A 353 2.55 15.81 21.38
CA VAL A 353 3.73 16.26 20.62
C VAL A 353 4.70 15.11 20.36
N VAL A 354 4.98 14.26 21.34
CA VAL A 354 5.86 13.10 21.19
C VAL A 354 5.29 12.09 20.20
N GLY A 355 4.00 11.74 20.32
CA GLY A 355 3.34 10.81 19.40
C GLY A 355 3.29 11.33 17.96
N VAL A 356 2.93 12.60 17.77
CA VAL A 356 2.91 13.24 16.44
C VAL A 356 4.32 13.40 15.87
N GLY A 357 5.29 13.80 16.71
CA GLY A 357 6.69 13.94 16.33
C GLY A 357 7.29 12.62 15.83
N TYR A 358 6.96 11.51 16.50
CA TYR A 358 7.32 10.18 16.02
C TYR A 358 6.72 9.87 14.64
N LEU A 359 5.41 10.09 14.44
CA LEU A 359 4.76 9.85 13.15
C LEU A 359 5.29 10.75 12.02
N LEU A 360 5.73 11.98 12.34
CA LEU A 360 6.35 12.89 11.37
C LEU A 360 7.74 12.39 10.98
N ALA A 361 8.56 12.02 11.96
CA ALA A 361 9.88 11.44 11.71
C ALA A 361 9.76 10.19 10.86
N GLU A 362 8.79 9.33 11.18
CA GLU A 362 8.55 8.09 10.47
C GLU A 362 8.14 8.31 9.02
N ALA A 363 7.10 9.11 8.79
CA ALA A 363 6.65 9.41 7.43
C ALA A 363 7.75 10.10 6.60
N SER A 364 8.57 10.96 7.22
CA SER A 364 9.73 11.57 6.56
C SER A 364 10.80 10.54 6.18
N ASN A 365 11.07 9.56 7.05
CA ASN A 365 12.01 8.46 6.76
C ASN A 365 11.54 7.59 5.59
N HIS A 366 10.23 7.45 5.42
CA HIS A 366 9.61 6.80 4.24
C HIS A 366 9.56 7.67 2.98
N GLY A 367 10.28 8.80 2.96
CA GLY A 367 10.38 9.67 1.80
C GLY A 367 9.19 10.61 1.57
N ALA A 368 8.22 10.65 2.50
CA ALA A 368 7.15 11.64 2.43
C ALA A 368 7.73 13.04 2.66
N ARG A 369 7.45 13.99 1.76
CA ARG A 369 7.96 15.37 1.84
C ARG A 369 6.84 16.40 1.70
N GLY A 370 7.09 17.60 2.21
CA GLY A 370 6.23 18.77 2.04
C GLY A 370 4.79 18.55 2.51
N TRP A 371 3.82 18.95 1.68
CA TRP A 371 2.40 18.83 2.00
C TRP A 371 1.93 17.37 2.16
N TYR A 372 2.53 16.45 1.41
CA TYR A 372 2.17 15.04 1.48
C TYR A 372 2.52 14.43 2.84
N LEU A 373 3.67 14.80 3.43
CA LEU A 373 4.06 14.45 4.80
C LEU A 373 3.01 14.91 5.82
N LEU A 374 2.66 16.21 5.79
CA LEU A 374 1.70 16.77 6.73
C LEU A 374 0.31 16.14 6.61
N ARG A 375 -0.17 15.94 5.38
CA ARG A 375 -1.48 15.32 5.14
C ARG A 375 -1.53 13.89 5.65
N ARG A 376 -0.47 13.10 5.41
CA ARG A 376 -0.37 11.70 5.83
C ARG A 376 -0.30 11.59 7.36
N THR A 377 0.66 12.27 7.98
CA THR A 377 0.79 12.24 9.45
C THR A 377 -0.44 12.84 10.13
N GLY A 378 -1.00 13.91 9.59
CA GLY A 378 -2.24 14.52 10.10
C GLY A 378 -3.43 13.57 10.05
N GLY A 379 -3.61 12.85 8.93
CA GLY A 379 -4.69 11.86 8.79
C GLY A 379 -4.58 10.70 9.79
N ILE A 380 -3.38 10.15 9.96
CA ILE A 380 -3.11 9.05 10.92
C ILE A 380 -3.29 9.53 12.35
N THR A 381 -2.75 10.71 12.67
CA THR A 381 -2.88 11.32 13.99
C THR A 381 -4.35 11.50 14.33
N LEU A 382 -5.14 12.07 13.42
CA LEU A 382 -6.56 12.29 13.64
C LEU A 382 -7.32 10.97 13.83
N ALA A 383 -7.08 9.98 12.97
CA ALA A 383 -7.73 8.67 13.09
C ALA A 383 -7.33 7.96 14.39
N GLY A 384 -6.04 7.92 14.71
CA GLY A 384 -5.51 7.32 15.94
C GLY A 384 -6.06 8.02 17.19
N PHE A 385 -6.08 9.35 17.20
CA PHE A 385 -6.62 10.13 18.32
C PHE A 385 -8.13 9.93 18.49
N LEU A 386 -8.89 9.86 17.39
CA LEU A 386 -10.32 9.55 17.43
C LEU A 386 -10.57 8.13 17.98
N HIS A 387 -9.80 7.13 17.52
CA HIS A 387 -9.91 5.77 18.06
C HIS A 387 -9.54 5.72 19.55
N ALA A 388 -8.45 6.39 19.95
CA ALA A 388 -8.03 6.50 21.33
C ALA A 388 -9.09 7.17 22.20
N PHE A 389 -9.74 8.21 21.70
CA PHE A 389 -10.83 8.90 22.37
C PHE A 389 -12.03 7.98 22.60
N LEU A 390 -12.47 7.29 21.56
CA LEU A 390 -13.61 6.37 21.64
C LEU A 390 -13.32 5.20 22.60
N ILE A 391 -12.10 4.65 22.56
CA ILE A 391 -11.67 3.57 23.46
C ILE A 391 -11.55 4.07 24.90
N ALA A 392 -10.94 5.23 25.13
CA ALA A 392 -10.87 5.86 26.45
C ALA A 392 -12.27 6.10 27.03
N LEU A 393 -13.20 6.61 26.22
CA LEU A 393 -14.60 6.81 26.62
C LEU A 393 -15.27 5.49 27.03
N ILE A 394 -15.16 4.43 26.20
CA ILE A 394 -15.72 3.11 26.51
C ILE A 394 -15.12 2.58 27.81
N GLY A 395 -13.79 2.54 27.90
CA GLY A 395 -13.14 1.86 29.02
C GLY A 395 -13.23 2.66 30.32
N LEU A 396 -13.11 3.99 30.31
CA LEU A 396 -13.33 4.79 31.52
C LEU A 396 -14.78 4.68 32.02
N ARG A 397 -15.76 4.56 31.11
CA ARG A 397 -17.17 4.48 31.50
C ARG A 397 -17.57 3.11 32.04
N THR A 398 -16.94 2.04 31.53
CA THR A 398 -17.38 0.65 31.74
C THR A 398 -16.31 -0.24 32.38
N VAL A 399 -15.11 -0.29 31.79
CA VAL A 399 -14.03 -1.22 32.18
C VAL A 399 -13.35 -0.77 33.47
N VAL A 400 -12.79 0.45 33.49
CA VAL A 400 -12.02 0.97 34.64
C VAL A 400 -12.83 0.89 35.93
N PRO A 401 -14.10 1.36 36.00
CA PRO A 401 -14.90 1.27 37.23
C PRO A 401 -15.16 -0.16 37.72
N ALA A 402 -15.05 -1.17 36.86
CA ALA A 402 -15.21 -2.57 37.26
C ALA A 402 -13.97 -3.13 37.97
N PHE A 403 -12.78 -2.55 37.75
CA PHE A 403 -11.50 -3.06 38.26
C PHE A 403 -10.84 -2.14 39.29
N THR A 404 -11.14 -0.84 39.28
CA THR A 404 -10.58 0.11 40.23
C THR A 404 -11.42 0.18 41.51
N GLY A 405 -10.81 -0.16 42.65
CA GLY A 405 -11.42 0.03 43.97
C GLY A 405 -11.49 1.50 44.38
N ALA A 406 -12.21 1.79 45.47
CA ALA A 406 -12.15 3.09 46.12
C ALA A 406 -10.76 3.30 46.77
N PRO A 407 -10.24 4.54 46.82
CA PRO A 407 -9.05 4.85 47.60
C PRO A 407 -9.21 4.38 49.05
N GLN A 408 -8.16 3.83 49.65
CA GLN A 408 -8.18 3.34 51.03
C GLN A 408 -8.67 4.44 51.98
N GLY A 409 -9.72 4.13 52.74
CA GLY A 409 -10.31 5.05 53.72
C GLY A 409 -11.31 6.07 53.15
N THR A 410 -11.78 5.90 51.90
CA THR A 410 -12.81 6.76 51.30
C THR A 410 -13.98 5.95 50.73
N ASP A 411 -15.20 6.51 50.80
CA ASP A 411 -16.40 5.98 50.12
C ASP A 411 -16.53 6.50 48.67
N LEU A 412 -15.53 7.23 48.18
CA LEU A 412 -15.52 7.81 46.84
C LEU A 412 -15.33 6.72 45.79
N ARG A 413 -16.39 6.45 45.03
CA ARG A 413 -16.36 5.54 43.87
C ARG A 413 -16.02 6.33 42.62
N LEU A 414 -15.17 5.77 41.74
CA LEU A 414 -14.83 6.38 40.43
C LEU A 414 -16.05 6.79 39.58
N SER A 415 -17.22 6.20 39.83
CA SER A 415 -18.47 6.57 39.17
C SER A 415 -18.90 8.02 39.38
N CYS A 416 -18.46 8.70 40.45
CA CYS A 416 -18.84 10.10 40.69
C CYS A 416 -18.28 11.08 39.64
N TRP A 417 -17.20 10.74 38.91
CA TRP A 417 -16.66 11.60 37.85
C TRP A 417 -17.62 11.80 36.69
N TRP A 418 -18.58 10.89 36.51
CA TRP A 418 -19.56 10.99 35.43
C TRP A 418 -20.72 11.92 35.78
N THR A 419 -20.71 12.53 36.96
CA THR A 419 -21.71 13.51 37.38
C THR A 419 -21.24 14.93 37.05
N ALA A 420 -22.18 15.85 36.81
CA ALA A 420 -21.86 17.27 36.55
C ALA A 420 -21.03 17.91 37.67
N ALA A 421 -21.25 17.48 38.92
CA ALA A 421 -20.53 18.00 40.09
C ALA A 421 -19.10 17.45 40.23
N GLY A 422 -18.72 16.44 39.44
CA GLY A 422 -17.48 15.70 39.63
C GLY A 422 -17.46 14.98 40.98
N CYS A 423 -16.27 14.57 41.43
CA CYS A 423 -16.13 13.88 42.72
C CYS A 423 -15.76 14.80 43.89
N THR A 424 -15.09 15.92 43.60
CA THR A 424 -14.70 16.95 44.56
C THR A 424 -14.76 18.31 43.88
N ALA A 425 -14.91 19.40 44.65
CA ALA A 425 -14.99 20.78 44.12
C ALA A 425 -13.73 21.19 43.32
N ASP A 426 -12.56 20.65 43.67
CA ASP A 426 -11.27 20.89 43.00
C ASP A 426 -10.82 19.71 42.10
N GLY A 427 -11.70 18.74 41.87
CA GLY A 427 -11.37 17.53 41.11
C GLY A 427 -11.38 17.75 39.59
N LEU A 428 -10.74 16.84 38.86
CA LEU A 428 -10.78 16.84 37.40
C LEU A 428 -12.22 16.62 36.89
N THR A 429 -12.59 17.34 35.84
CA THR A 429 -13.86 17.14 35.14
C THR A 429 -13.79 15.87 34.27
N PRO A 430 -14.92 15.19 33.99
CA PRO A 430 -14.94 13.99 33.16
C PRO A 430 -14.27 14.17 31.79
N TRP A 431 -14.41 15.34 31.17
CA TRP A 431 -13.77 15.60 29.87
C TRP A 431 -12.25 15.71 29.95
N GLN A 432 -11.70 16.25 31.05
CA GLN A 432 -10.25 16.32 31.28
C GLN A 432 -9.66 14.92 31.44
N ILE A 433 -10.34 14.06 32.18
CA ILE A 433 -9.93 12.67 32.40
C ILE A 433 -9.95 11.90 31.07
N VAL A 434 -11.01 12.05 30.28
CA VAL A 434 -11.11 11.42 28.96
C VAL A 434 -10.01 11.93 28.02
N LEU A 435 -9.73 13.24 28.01
CA LEU A 435 -8.68 13.81 27.17
C LEU A 435 -7.28 13.29 27.58
N ALA A 436 -7.00 13.21 28.88
CA ALA A 436 -5.76 12.64 29.39
C ALA A 436 -5.59 11.17 29.00
N ALA A 437 -6.64 10.37 29.20
CA ALA A 437 -6.64 8.97 28.79
C ALA A 437 -6.51 8.80 27.27
N THR A 438 -7.12 9.71 26.50
CA THR A 438 -7.00 9.74 25.03
C THR A 438 -5.56 9.98 24.61
N ALA A 439 -4.90 11.01 25.14
CA ALA A 439 -3.53 11.35 24.79
C ALA A 439 -2.54 10.23 25.17
N TRP A 440 -2.70 9.67 26.37
CA TRP A 440 -1.92 8.51 26.81
C TRP A 440 -2.13 7.30 25.91
N SER A 441 -3.38 6.93 25.64
CA SER A 441 -3.73 5.78 24.81
C SER A 441 -3.29 5.96 23.36
N PHE A 442 -3.35 7.18 22.84
CA PHE A 442 -2.84 7.53 21.52
C PHE A 442 -1.33 7.30 21.43
N VAL A 443 -0.55 7.83 22.37
CA VAL A 443 0.92 7.66 22.37
C VAL A 443 1.32 6.20 22.50
N VAL A 444 0.69 5.47 23.42
CA VAL A 444 0.94 4.03 23.57
C VAL A 444 0.55 3.30 22.28
N GLY A 445 -0.60 3.61 21.68
CA GLY A 445 -1.02 3.03 20.41
C GLY A 445 -0.08 3.34 19.25
N VAL A 446 0.52 4.53 19.22
CA VAL A 446 1.56 4.91 18.25
C VAL A 446 2.82 4.07 18.46
N PHE A 447 3.32 3.97 19.68
CA PHE A 447 4.55 3.22 19.96
C PHE A 447 4.38 1.70 19.87
N LEU A 448 3.21 1.15 20.17
CA LEU A 448 2.95 -0.28 20.03
C LEU A 448 2.98 -0.75 18.57
N GLN A 449 2.81 0.16 17.61
CA GLN A 449 3.02 -0.18 16.21
C GLN A 449 4.46 -0.65 15.93
N ILE A 450 5.45 -0.24 16.74
CA ILE A 450 6.83 -0.73 16.65
C ILE A 450 6.90 -2.23 16.98
N LEU A 451 6.05 -2.72 17.88
CA LEU A 451 6.11 -4.08 18.41
C LEU A 451 5.26 -5.10 17.64
N TRP A 452 4.26 -4.64 16.87
CA TRP A 452 3.27 -5.53 16.27
C TRP A 452 3.56 -6.02 14.85
N ASP A 453 4.61 -5.53 14.20
CA ASP A 453 4.91 -5.97 12.84
C ASP A 453 6.19 -6.83 12.76
N ASP A 454 6.05 -8.01 12.12
CA ASP A 454 7.14 -8.91 11.72
C ASP A 454 8.10 -8.29 10.68
N GLN A 455 7.75 -7.12 10.17
CA GLN A 455 8.69 -6.14 9.63
C GLN A 455 8.35 -4.82 10.30
N PRO A 456 9.23 -4.22 11.11
CA PRO A 456 8.89 -2.99 11.81
C PRO A 456 8.38 -1.97 10.78
N ILE A 457 7.54 -1.02 11.20
CA ILE A 457 7.20 0.16 10.38
C ILE A 457 8.47 0.82 9.78
N THR A 458 9.66 0.48 10.28
CA THR A 458 11.01 0.97 9.98
C THR A 458 12.02 -0.04 9.36
N ALA A 459 11.67 -0.97 8.47
CA ALA A 459 12.74 -1.57 7.63
C ALA A 459 13.33 -0.48 6.69
N PRO A 460 14.65 -0.29 6.60
CA PRO A 460 15.46 0.57 7.47
C PRO A 460 15.72 2.00 6.97
N LEU A 461 15.86 2.90 7.96
CA LEU A 461 16.80 4.03 7.96
C LEU A 461 18.19 3.55 7.51
N ALA A 462 18.52 3.70 6.22
CA ALA A 462 19.78 3.37 5.55
C ALA A 462 20.35 1.95 5.80
N HIS A 463 20.19 1.05 4.81
CA HIS A 463 20.96 -0.19 4.65
C HIS A 463 20.96 -1.18 5.84
N VAL A 464 20.02 -2.13 5.85
CA VAL A 464 20.27 -3.41 6.55
C VAL A 464 19.77 -4.57 5.71
N ARG A 465 20.73 -5.18 5.01
CA ARG A 465 20.68 -6.52 4.43
C ARG A 465 20.64 -7.52 5.58
N TRP A 466 19.56 -8.29 5.74
CA TRP A 466 19.62 -9.56 6.47
C TRP A 466 19.97 -10.66 5.46
N VAL A 467 21.27 -10.89 5.27
CA VAL A 467 21.75 -12.14 4.68
C VAL A 467 21.36 -13.25 5.66
N ARG A 468 20.30 -14.00 5.35
CA ARG A 468 20.13 -15.31 5.98
C ARG A 468 21.28 -16.17 5.52
N GLY A 469 22.07 -16.63 6.49
CA GLY A 469 23.14 -17.59 6.27
C GLY A 469 22.63 -18.76 5.45
N THR A 470 23.33 -19.01 4.35
CA THR A 470 23.35 -20.32 3.72
C THR A 470 23.74 -21.35 4.78
N SER A 471 22.83 -22.25 5.10
CA SER A 471 23.18 -23.56 5.62
C SER A 471 22.54 -24.62 4.72
N LEU A 472 23.38 -25.09 3.80
CA LEU A 472 23.38 -26.36 3.05
C LEU A 472 22.18 -26.68 2.15
#